data_AF-L0J9T4-F1
#
_entry.id   AF-L0J9T4-F1
#
_cell.length_a   1.000
_cell.length_b   1.000
_cell.length_c   1.000
_cell.angle_alpha   90.00
_cell.angle_beta   90.00
_cell.angle_gamma   90.00
#
_symmetry.space_group_name_H-M   'P 1'
#
loop_
_entity.id
_entity.type
_entity.pdbx_description
1 polymer ?
#
loop_
_entity_poly.entity_id
_entity_poly.type
_entity_poly.pdbx_seq_one_letter_code
_entity_poly.pdbx_strand_id
1 'polypeptide(L)'
;MTVGLADVLPAAVYIQEDDIDEPPYLWSDLIARRNALSLRVEDLVPVLRVDLRKYRSRETGALEVGPDLVDELIAMEEFVDDEVARLVATAPADGIVVLQAVVDQADFEEAHPDARTVRDLVPYPLSLQHVAVGRAAAQLSRQGRDVQVYRGEQRGDLTVRRLACGLLKEETARLLGIDAKKYAKFERSTAAPPAGLVAELQAVDDFIVDSSGQLDVTDVDGVSIVVMIDDQAEFERTYPQARTKRDGTVFPRRVHRVAAARRAHELEAAGRSARILVAED
;
A
#
# COMPACT_ATOMS: atom_id res chain seq x y z
N MET A 1 17.20 10.90 -57.24
CA MET A 1 16.58 11.74 -56.20
C MET A 1 15.65 10.85 -55.40
N THR A 2 16.17 10.30 -54.31
CA THR A 2 15.47 9.34 -53.45
C THR A 2 15.25 10.03 -52.12
N VAL A 3 13.99 10.27 -51.80
CA VAL A 3 13.53 10.83 -50.53
C VAL A 3 13.62 9.70 -49.49
N GLY A 4 14.52 9.82 -48.52
CA GLY A 4 14.61 8.91 -47.38
C GLY A 4 13.59 9.29 -46.32
N LEU A 5 12.63 8.40 -46.09
CA LEU A 5 11.57 8.50 -45.10
C LEU A 5 12.10 8.20 -43.69
N ALA A 6 11.79 9.13 -42.78
CA ALA A 6 11.39 9.00 -41.38
C ALA A 6 12.08 7.94 -40.48
N ASP A 7 12.74 8.48 -39.45
CA ASP A 7 13.03 7.85 -38.17
C ASP A 7 11.84 7.09 -37.58
N VAL A 8 12.07 5.84 -37.19
CA VAL A 8 11.27 5.13 -36.21
C VAL A 8 12.26 4.48 -35.25
N LEU A 9 12.48 5.11 -34.09
CA LEU A 9 13.15 4.46 -32.96
C LEU A 9 12.15 3.51 -32.27
N PRO A 10 12.47 2.23 -32.10
CA PRO A 10 11.61 1.31 -31.37
C PRO A 10 11.74 1.49 -29.85
N ALA A 11 10.66 1.12 -29.17
CA ALA A 11 10.42 1.07 -27.73
C ALA A 11 11.68 0.97 -26.85
N ALA A 12 11.74 1.83 -25.83
CA ALA A 12 12.73 1.77 -24.77
C ALA A 12 12.72 0.39 -24.13
N VAL A 13 13.73 -0.42 -24.47
CA VAL A 13 14.14 -1.56 -23.66
C VAL A 13 14.84 -0.94 -22.46
N TYR A 14 14.17 -0.91 -21.31
CA TYR A 14 14.86 -0.72 -20.04
C TYR A 14 15.75 -1.96 -19.85
N ILE A 15 17.02 -1.84 -20.26
CA ILE A 15 18.07 -2.71 -19.76
C ILE A 15 18.41 -2.12 -18.39
N GLN A 16 17.72 -2.59 -17.35
CA GLN A 16 18.20 -2.42 -15.99
C GLN A 16 19.47 -3.27 -15.93
N GLU A 17 20.63 -2.63 -15.97
CA GLU A 17 21.88 -3.29 -15.61
C GLU A 17 21.68 -3.77 -14.17
N ASP A 18 21.60 -5.08 -13.95
CA ASP A 18 21.69 -5.65 -12.61
C ASP A 18 23.00 -5.12 -12.02
N ASP A 19 22.92 -4.13 -11.12
CA ASP A 19 24.08 -3.69 -10.37
C ASP A 19 24.39 -4.80 -9.37
N ILE A 20 25.30 -5.69 -9.76
CA ILE A 20 25.70 -6.90 -9.01
C ILE A 20 26.21 -6.56 -7.60
N ASP A 21 26.52 -5.28 -7.36
CA ASP A 21 27.05 -4.78 -6.09
C ASP A 21 25.97 -4.29 -5.10
N GLU A 22 24.69 -4.14 -5.51
CA GLU A 22 23.62 -3.78 -4.57
C GLU A 22 23.14 -4.98 -3.73
N PRO A 23 22.87 -4.81 -2.42
CA PRO A 23 22.19 -5.82 -1.62
C PRO A 23 20.89 -6.29 -2.30
N PRO A 24 20.63 -7.61 -2.38
CA PRO A 24 19.44 -8.12 -3.04
C PRO A 24 18.18 -7.79 -2.23
N TYR A 25 17.04 -7.73 -2.92
CA TYR A 25 15.75 -7.71 -2.23
C TYR A 25 15.51 -9.01 -1.47
N LEU A 26 14.88 -8.88 -0.30
CA LEU A 26 14.58 -9.97 0.60
C LEU A 26 13.08 -10.25 0.65
N TRP A 27 12.71 -11.35 1.30
CA TRP A 27 11.31 -11.72 1.53
C TRP A 27 10.54 -10.63 2.31
N SER A 28 11.26 -9.87 3.14
CA SER A 28 10.77 -8.74 3.93
C SER A 28 10.34 -7.57 3.04
N ASP A 29 11.09 -7.26 1.97
CA ASP A 29 10.68 -6.26 0.96
C ASP A 29 9.34 -6.65 0.35
N LEU A 30 9.26 -7.89 -0.14
CA LEU A 30 8.10 -8.40 -0.86
C LEU A 30 6.83 -8.37 0.01
N ILE A 31 6.91 -8.88 1.24
CA ILE A 31 5.76 -8.95 2.13
C ILE A 31 5.35 -7.57 2.67
N ALA A 32 6.30 -6.69 2.95
CA ALA A 32 6.02 -5.36 3.48
C ALA A 32 5.29 -4.50 2.43
N ARG A 33 5.83 -4.43 1.20
CA ARG A 33 5.23 -3.66 0.10
C ARG A 33 3.87 -4.19 -0.30
N ARG A 34 3.71 -5.52 -0.42
CA ARG A 34 2.39 -6.12 -0.67
C ARG A 34 1.38 -5.72 0.41
N ASN A 35 1.79 -5.70 1.68
CA ASN A 35 0.90 -5.27 2.76
C ASN A 35 0.57 -3.77 2.67
N ALA A 36 1.51 -2.92 2.27
CA ALA A 36 1.28 -1.48 2.10
C ALA A 36 0.30 -1.15 0.97
N LEU A 37 0.23 -2.01 -0.04
CA LEU A 37 -0.76 -1.99 -1.13
C LEU A 37 -2.04 -2.77 -0.78
N SER A 38 -2.12 -3.34 0.43
CA SER A 38 -3.23 -4.18 0.90
C SER A 38 -3.63 -5.31 -0.06
N LEU A 39 -2.68 -5.80 -0.86
CA LEU A 39 -2.95 -6.83 -1.86
C LEU A 39 -2.96 -8.21 -1.20
N ARG A 40 -3.96 -9.01 -1.53
CA ARG A 40 -3.90 -10.44 -1.21
C ARG A 40 -2.97 -11.11 -2.21
N VAL A 41 -2.33 -12.19 -1.79
CA VAL A 41 -1.46 -12.95 -2.68
C VAL A 41 -2.26 -13.43 -3.90
N GLU A 42 -3.49 -13.88 -3.66
CA GLU A 42 -4.39 -14.40 -4.70
C GLU A 42 -4.79 -13.35 -5.73
N ASP A 43 -4.79 -12.06 -5.35
CA ASP A 43 -5.12 -10.94 -6.23
C ASP A 43 -3.87 -10.46 -7.00
N LEU A 44 -2.68 -10.60 -6.39
CA LEU A 44 -1.41 -10.15 -6.96
C LEU A 44 -0.79 -11.15 -7.94
N VAL A 45 -0.83 -12.45 -7.64
CA VAL A 45 -0.15 -13.46 -8.48
C VAL A 45 -0.65 -13.52 -9.94
N PRO A 46 -1.95 -13.29 -10.25
CA PRO A 46 -2.41 -13.20 -11.64
C PRO A 46 -1.84 -11.99 -12.36
N VAL A 47 -1.67 -10.87 -11.64
CA VAL A 47 -1.11 -9.61 -12.15
C VAL A 47 0.37 -9.78 -12.48
N LEU A 48 1.14 -10.39 -11.58
CA LEU A 48 2.56 -10.66 -11.76
C LEU A 48 2.86 -11.86 -12.67
N ARG A 49 1.84 -12.65 -13.04
CA ARG A 49 1.97 -13.92 -13.77
C ARG A 49 2.94 -14.92 -13.11
N VAL A 50 2.90 -14.99 -11.78
CA VAL A 50 3.73 -15.91 -10.99
C VAL A 50 2.89 -17.04 -10.41
N ASP A 51 3.47 -18.22 -10.28
CA ASP A 51 2.84 -19.33 -9.57
C ASP A 51 2.61 -18.99 -8.08
N LEU A 52 1.41 -19.26 -7.58
CA LEU A 52 1.01 -18.96 -6.20
C LEU A 52 1.93 -19.60 -5.16
N ARG A 53 2.36 -20.85 -5.38
CA ARG A 53 3.22 -21.57 -4.43
C ARG A 53 4.62 -20.99 -4.43
N LYS A 54 5.17 -20.64 -5.61
CA LYS A 54 6.46 -19.97 -5.73
C LYS A 54 6.43 -18.60 -5.04
N TYR A 55 5.40 -17.79 -5.29
CA TYR A 55 5.25 -16.49 -4.65
C TYR A 55 5.21 -16.61 -3.11
N ARG A 56 4.38 -17.52 -2.58
CA ARG A 56 4.32 -17.76 -1.12
C ARG A 56 5.66 -18.23 -0.53
N SER A 57 6.42 -19.04 -1.25
CA SER A 57 7.74 -19.50 -0.80
C SER A 57 8.76 -18.35 -0.74
N ARG A 58 8.63 -17.35 -1.62
CA ARG A 58 9.43 -16.14 -1.58
C ARG A 58 9.11 -15.26 -0.39
N GLU A 59 7.83 -15.07 -0.06
CA GLU A 59 7.42 -14.29 1.12
C GLU A 59 7.80 -14.93 2.47
N THR A 60 8.31 -16.17 2.49
CA THR A 60 8.85 -16.82 3.69
C THR A 60 10.37 -16.96 3.67
N GLY A 61 11.05 -16.40 2.65
CA GLY A 61 12.50 -16.58 2.45
C GLY A 61 12.92 -17.99 2.04
N ALA A 62 11.97 -18.87 1.68
CA ALA A 62 12.28 -20.23 1.22
C ALA A 62 12.71 -20.29 -0.25
N LEU A 63 12.46 -19.21 -1.01
CA LEU A 63 12.99 -18.97 -2.34
C LEU A 63 13.49 -17.53 -2.43
N GLU A 64 14.52 -17.32 -3.25
CA GLU A 64 15.02 -15.98 -3.56
C GLU A 64 13.94 -15.11 -4.22
N VAL A 65 13.93 -13.84 -3.83
CA VAL A 65 13.06 -12.81 -4.39
C VAL A 65 13.72 -12.26 -5.65
N GLY A 66 13.00 -12.34 -6.78
CA GLY A 66 13.50 -11.72 -8.02
C GLY A 66 13.25 -10.21 -7.99
N PRO A 67 14.20 -9.38 -8.45
CA PRO A 67 14.08 -7.92 -8.42
C PRO A 67 12.82 -7.42 -9.15
N ASP A 68 12.51 -8.00 -10.32
CA ASP A 68 11.29 -7.71 -11.08
C ASP A 68 10.00 -7.72 -10.25
N LEU A 69 9.90 -8.56 -9.21
CA LEU A 69 8.71 -8.65 -8.37
C LEU A 69 8.59 -7.48 -7.42
N VAL A 70 9.72 -6.99 -6.90
CA VAL A 70 9.74 -5.87 -5.97
C VAL A 70 9.65 -4.56 -6.73
N ASP A 71 10.35 -4.44 -7.85
CA ASP A 71 10.28 -3.26 -8.72
C ASP A 71 8.85 -3.03 -9.24
N GLU A 72 8.10 -4.10 -9.54
CA GLU A 72 6.69 -3.97 -9.90
C GLU A 72 5.80 -3.53 -8.71
N LEU A 73 6.13 -3.92 -7.46
CA LEU A 73 5.43 -3.39 -6.29
C LEU A 73 5.79 -1.92 -6.02
N ILE A 74 7.03 -1.52 -6.28
CA ILE A 74 7.46 -0.11 -6.22
C ILE A 74 6.66 0.72 -7.22
N ALA A 75 6.53 0.26 -8.47
CA ALA A 75 5.71 0.94 -9.48
C ALA A 75 4.23 1.04 -9.07
N MET A 76 3.67 0.01 -8.42
CA MET A 76 2.32 0.08 -7.85
C MET A 76 2.21 1.08 -6.69
N GLU A 77 3.26 1.23 -5.87
CA GLU A 77 3.34 2.24 -4.80
C GLU A 77 3.41 3.65 -5.38
N GLU A 78 4.21 3.87 -6.43
CA GLU A 78 4.26 5.15 -7.17
C GLU A 78 2.89 5.54 -7.72
N PHE A 79 2.19 4.60 -8.37
CA PHE A 79 0.81 4.82 -8.84
C PHE A 79 -0.12 5.27 -7.70
N VAL A 80 -0.02 4.62 -6.53
CA VAL A 80 -0.85 4.96 -5.37
C VAL A 80 -0.54 6.37 -4.88
N ASP A 81 0.74 6.75 -4.80
CA ASP A 81 1.15 8.05 -4.29
C ASP A 81 0.81 9.20 -5.26
N ASP A 82 0.95 8.98 -6.57
CA ASP A 82 0.47 9.91 -7.60
C ASP A 82 -1.05 10.13 -7.52
N GLU A 83 -1.81 9.04 -7.34
CA GLU A 83 -3.25 9.10 -7.20
C GLU A 83 -3.66 9.82 -5.90
N VAL A 84 -2.94 9.59 -4.80
CA VAL A 84 -3.13 10.35 -3.53
C VAL A 84 -2.89 11.84 -3.76
N ALA A 85 -1.76 12.21 -4.38
CA ALA A 85 -1.41 13.59 -4.65
C ALA A 85 -2.49 14.28 -5.49
N ARG A 86 -2.98 13.60 -6.53
CA ARG A 86 -4.07 14.08 -7.39
C ARG A 86 -5.37 14.31 -6.61
N LEU A 87 -5.79 13.34 -5.79
CA LEU A 87 -7.01 13.43 -4.98
C LEU A 87 -6.94 14.54 -3.93
N VAL A 88 -5.79 14.73 -3.29
CA VAL A 88 -5.58 15.80 -2.32
C VAL A 88 -5.55 17.17 -2.99
N ALA A 89 -4.85 17.31 -4.13
CA ALA A 89 -4.74 18.57 -4.86
C ALA A 89 -6.08 19.04 -5.45
N THR A 90 -6.98 18.11 -5.76
CA THR A 90 -8.31 18.40 -6.34
C THR A 90 -9.42 18.51 -5.28
N ALA A 91 -9.12 18.28 -4.01
CA ALA A 91 -10.09 18.42 -2.94
C ALA A 91 -10.58 19.88 -2.82
N PRO A 92 -11.89 20.11 -2.65
CA PRO A 92 -12.42 21.47 -2.52
C PRO A 92 -11.81 22.18 -1.31
N ALA A 93 -11.49 23.48 -1.45
CA ALA A 93 -10.85 24.26 -0.39
C ALA A 93 -11.77 24.48 0.83
N ASP A 94 -13.10 24.44 0.65
CA ASP A 94 -14.09 24.64 1.72
C ASP A 94 -15.15 23.54 1.69
N GLY A 95 -15.78 23.31 2.85
CA GLY A 95 -16.86 22.34 3.01
C GLY A 95 -16.39 20.88 3.15
N ILE A 96 -17.35 19.96 2.99
CA ILE A 96 -17.12 18.51 3.08
C ILE A 96 -16.39 18.04 1.83
N VAL A 97 -15.26 17.36 2.01
CA VAL A 97 -14.53 16.72 0.92
C VAL A 97 -15.19 15.37 0.63
N VAL A 98 -15.63 15.18 -0.61
CA VAL A 98 -16.23 13.93 -1.07
C VAL A 98 -15.28 13.24 -2.03
N LEU A 99 -14.78 12.06 -1.64
CA LEU A 99 -13.93 11.23 -2.50
C LEU A 99 -14.73 10.06 -3.08
N GLN A 100 -14.43 9.71 -4.33
CA GLN A 100 -15.08 8.62 -5.05
C GLN A 100 -14.09 7.46 -5.26
N ALA A 101 -14.45 6.29 -4.77
CA ALA A 101 -13.77 5.04 -5.03
C ALA A 101 -14.48 4.29 -6.17
N VAL A 102 -13.70 3.74 -7.10
CA VAL A 102 -14.21 3.00 -8.25
C VAL A 102 -14.99 1.76 -7.82
N VAL A 103 -16.05 1.43 -8.55
CA VAL A 103 -16.96 0.33 -8.19
C VAL A 103 -16.45 -1.00 -8.71
N ASP A 104 -15.99 -1.03 -9.97
CA ASP A 104 -15.50 -2.24 -10.61
C ASP A 104 -14.21 -2.00 -11.42
N GLN A 105 -13.67 -3.10 -11.95
CA GLN A 105 -12.39 -3.13 -12.64
C GLN A 105 -12.45 -2.45 -14.01
N ALA A 106 -13.61 -2.46 -14.68
CA ALA A 106 -13.74 -1.85 -16.00
C ALA A 106 -13.68 -0.32 -15.89
N ASP A 107 -14.42 0.25 -14.92
CA ASP A 107 -14.36 1.68 -14.63
C ASP A 107 -12.94 2.12 -14.22
N PHE A 108 -12.23 1.29 -13.46
CA PHE A 108 -10.85 1.54 -13.08
C PHE A 108 -9.91 1.59 -14.30
N GLU A 109 -10.01 0.60 -15.20
CA GLU A 109 -9.19 0.54 -16.41
C GLU A 109 -9.50 1.67 -17.40
N GLU A 110 -10.74 2.13 -17.45
CA GLU A 110 -11.13 3.30 -18.25
C GLU A 110 -10.53 4.60 -17.66
N ALA A 111 -10.60 4.77 -16.34
CA ALA A 111 -10.08 5.96 -15.66
C ALA A 111 -8.55 6.00 -15.57
N HIS A 112 -7.89 4.83 -15.53
CA HIS A 112 -6.45 4.67 -15.35
C HIS A 112 -5.88 3.70 -16.41
N PRO A 113 -5.90 4.07 -17.70
CA PRO A 113 -5.47 3.17 -18.78
C PRO A 113 -4.00 2.74 -18.67
N ASP A 114 -3.18 3.58 -18.02
CA ASP A 114 -1.74 3.38 -17.84
C ASP A 114 -1.39 2.61 -16.55
N ALA A 115 -2.37 2.33 -15.66
CA ALA A 115 -2.15 1.56 -14.44
C ALA A 115 -2.04 0.06 -14.76
N ARG A 116 -0.88 -0.34 -15.27
CA ARG A 116 -0.59 -1.69 -15.78
C ARG A 116 0.83 -2.11 -15.42
N THR A 117 1.03 -3.43 -15.32
CA THR A 117 2.38 -3.96 -15.10
C THR A 117 3.32 -3.59 -16.22
N VAL A 118 4.58 -3.30 -15.87
CA VAL A 118 5.58 -2.81 -16.82
C VAL A 118 5.87 -3.85 -17.89
N ARG A 119 6.05 -5.11 -17.48
CA ARG A 119 6.47 -6.20 -18.37
C ARG A 119 5.33 -6.74 -19.22
N ASP A 120 4.19 -7.02 -18.58
CA ASP A 120 3.12 -7.82 -19.18
C ASP A 120 1.88 -6.99 -19.56
N LEU A 121 1.88 -5.69 -19.26
CA LEU A 121 0.79 -4.74 -19.49
C LEU A 121 -0.56 -5.19 -18.91
N VAL A 122 -0.50 -5.99 -17.83
CA VAL A 122 -1.67 -6.49 -17.13
C VAL A 122 -2.21 -5.36 -16.26
N PRO A 123 -3.50 -5.01 -16.36
CA PRO A 123 -4.12 -4.02 -15.48
C PRO A 123 -3.83 -4.27 -14.01
N TYR A 124 -3.52 -3.19 -13.30
CA TYR A 124 -3.47 -3.22 -11.85
C TYR A 124 -4.85 -3.50 -11.27
N PRO A 125 -4.92 -4.13 -10.08
CA PRO A 125 -6.19 -4.37 -9.42
C PRO A 125 -6.76 -3.04 -8.92
N LEU A 126 -8.07 -2.83 -9.14
CA LEU A 126 -8.78 -1.61 -8.71
C LEU A 126 -8.60 -1.27 -7.22
N SER A 127 -8.23 -2.27 -6.39
CA SER A 127 -7.95 -2.07 -4.98
C SER A 127 -6.80 -1.09 -4.72
N LEU A 128 -5.89 -0.88 -5.68
CA LEU A 128 -4.86 0.16 -5.57
C LEU A 128 -5.48 1.56 -5.49
N GLN A 129 -6.52 1.83 -6.30
CA GLN A 129 -7.27 3.09 -6.20
C GLN A 129 -7.97 3.21 -4.84
N HIS A 130 -8.48 2.10 -4.29
CA HIS A 130 -9.08 2.13 -2.94
C HIS A 130 -8.05 2.43 -1.85
N VAL A 131 -6.82 1.93 -1.98
CA VAL A 131 -5.71 2.29 -1.08
C VAL A 131 -5.41 3.78 -1.21
N ALA A 132 -5.28 4.31 -2.43
CA ALA A 132 -5.01 5.72 -2.68
C ALA A 132 -6.11 6.64 -2.10
N VAL A 133 -7.39 6.32 -2.34
CA VAL A 133 -8.52 7.06 -1.77
C VAL A 133 -8.49 7.03 -0.23
N GLY A 134 -8.13 5.89 0.37
CA GLY A 134 -8.02 5.76 1.81
C GLY A 134 -6.88 6.59 2.41
N ARG A 135 -5.70 6.60 1.76
CA ARG A 135 -4.54 7.41 2.14
C ARG A 135 -4.86 8.91 2.02
N ALA A 136 -5.48 9.33 0.90
CA ALA A 136 -5.92 10.71 0.68
C ALA A 136 -6.95 11.14 1.74
N ALA A 137 -7.95 10.29 2.03
CA ALA A 137 -8.93 10.56 3.08
C ALA A 137 -8.27 10.74 4.46
N ALA A 138 -7.28 9.92 4.80
CA ALA A 138 -6.57 10.01 6.06
C ALA A 138 -5.72 11.29 6.16
N GLN A 139 -5.01 11.64 5.08
CA GLN A 139 -4.23 12.88 4.99
C GLN A 139 -5.11 14.13 5.14
N LEU A 140 -6.21 14.20 4.41
CA LEU A 140 -7.17 15.31 4.52
C LEU A 140 -7.78 15.38 5.93
N SER A 141 -8.08 14.23 6.55
CA SER A 141 -8.59 14.21 7.93
C SER A 141 -7.57 14.76 8.94
N ARG A 142 -6.28 14.42 8.78
CA ARG A 142 -5.18 15.02 9.58
C ARG A 142 -5.09 16.54 9.42
N GLN A 143 -5.45 17.06 8.25
CA GLN A 143 -5.54 18.51 7.98
C GLN A 143 -6.82 19.15 8.56
N GLY A 144 -7.61 18.41 9.35
CA GLY A 144 -8.84 18.91 9.97
C GLY A 144 -10.03 18.98 9.02
N ARG A 145 -9.97 18.32 7.86
CA ARG A 145 -11.05 18.30 6.86
C ARG A 145 -12.13 17.27 7.25
N ASP A 146 -13.40 17.60 7.01
CA ASP A 146 -14.47 16.59 7.01
C ASP A 146 -14.47 15.85 5.68
N VAL A 147 -14.28 14.53 5.73
CA VAL A 147 -14.10 13.69 4.54
C VAL A 147 -15.13 12.58 4.53
N GLN A 148 -15.82 12.44 3.39
CA GLN A 148 -16.73 11.33 3.12
C GLN A 148 -16.28 10.58 1.88
N VAL A 149 -16.25 9.26 1.96
CA VAL A 149 -15.89 8.41 0.83
C VAL A 149 -17.10 7.62 0.36
N TYR A 150 -17.32 7.62 -0.95
CA TYR A 150 -18.36 6.85 -1.61
C TYR A 150 -17.76 5.83 -2.57
N ARG A 151 -18.47 4.71 -2.76
CA ARG A 151 -18.21 3.70 -3.79
C ARG A 151 -19.54 3.39 -4.47
N GLY A 152 -19.83 4.10 -5.55
CA GLY A 152 -21.20 4.20 -6.06
C GLY A 152 -22.12 4.76 -4.98
N GLU A 153 -23.23 4.09 -4.70
CA GLU A 153 -24.17 4.51 -3.65
C GLU A 153 -23.71 4.15 -2.21
N GLN A 154 -22.70 3.30 -2.06
CA GLN A 154 -22.24 2.81 -0.77
C GLN A 154 -21.30 3.81 -0.07
N ARG A 155 -21.35 3.85 1.26
CA ARG A 155 -20.37 4.56 2.08
C ARG A 155 -19.08 3.75 2.15
N GLY A 156 -18.10 4.17 1.36
CA GLY A 156 -16.83 3.49 1.15
C GLY A 156 -15.79 3.72 2.25
N ASP A 157 -16.08 4.57 3.25
CA ASP A 157 -15.12 5.05 4.25
C ASP A 157 -14.35 3.91 4.95
N LEU A 158 -15.07 2.89 5.43
CA LEU A 158 -14.45 1.77 6.14
C LEU A 158 -13.59 0.90 5.23
N THR A 159 -14.04 0.68 3.99
CA THR A 159 -13.31 -0.14 3.02
C THR A 159 -11.98 0.50 2.67
N VAL A 160 -11.99 1.76 2.23
CA VAL A 160 -10.76 2.43 1.76
C VAL A 160 -9.78 2.68 2.90
N ARG A 161 -10.25 3.09 4.09
CA ARG A 161 -9.38 3.38 5.23
C ARG A 161 -8.71 2.11 5.77
N ARG A 162 -9.45 1.00 5.79
CA ARG A 162 -8.90 -0.31 6.14
C ARG A 162 -7.80 -0.73 5.15
N LEU A 163 -8.07 -0.60 3.85
CA LEU A 163 -7.10 -0.94 2.81
C LEU A 163 -5.86 -0.03 2.86
N ALA A 164 -6.02 1.27 3.14
CA ALA A 164 -4.88 2.17 3.33
C ALA A 164 -3.96 1.73 4.48
N CYS A 165 -4.50 1.11 5.53
CA CYS A 165 -3.75 0.55 6.65
C CYS A 165 -3.18 -0.86 6.36
N GLY A 166 -3.34 -1.40 5.15
CA GLY A 166 -2.93 -2.75 4.78
C GLY A 166 -3.78 -3.88 5.40
N LEU A 167 -4.80 -3.55 6.19
CA LEU A 167 -5.51 -4.50 7.03
C LEU A 167 -6.49 -5.36 6.22
N LEU A 168 -6.56 -6.65 6.54
CA LEU A 168 -7.58 -7.52 5.98
C LEU A 168 -8.91 -7.40 6.72
N LYS A 169 -10.01 -7.78 6.06
CA LYS A 169 -11.37 -7.62 6.59
C LYS A 169 -11.58 -8.31 7.95
N GLU A 170 -11.16 -9.57 8.09
CA GLU A 170 -11.29 -10.33 9.33
C GLU A 170 -10.38 -9.81 10.44
N GLU A 171 -9.15 -9.42 10.08
CA GLU A 171 -8.19 -8.79 10.99
C GLU A 171 -8.74 -7.47 11.53
N THR A 172 -9.36 -6.66 10.69
CA THR A 172 -9.98 -5.39 11.09
C THR A 172 -11.22 -5.60 11.96
N ALA A 173 -12.05 -6.59 11.63
CA ALA A 173 -13.20 -6.93 12.46
C ALA A 173 -12.75 -7.33 13.88
N ARG A 174 -11.70 -8.16 13.99
CA ARG A 174 -11.08 -8.52 15.28
C ARG A 174 -10.50 -7.31 15.99
N LEU A 175 -9.71 -6.50 15.30
CA LEU A 175 -9.10 -5.27 15.85
C LEU A 175 -10.17 -4.33 16.42
N LEU A 176 -11.27 -4.14 15.69
CA LEU A 176 -12.36 -3.27 16.10
C LEU A 176 -13.37 -3.96 17.03
N GLY A 177 -13.13 -5.20 17.48
CA GLY A 177 -14.03 -5.95 18.36
C GLY A 177 -15.46 -6.12 17.81
N ILE A 178 -15.60 -6.28 16.48
CA ILE A 178 -16.87 -6.42 15.78
C ILE A 178 -16.93 -7.79 15.11
N ASP A 179 -18.09 -8.43 15.13
CA ASP A 179 -18.33 -9.64 14.34
C ASP A 179 -18.04 -9.41 12.84
N ALA A 180 -17.33 -10.35 12.20
CA ALA A 180 -16.89 -10.19 10.81
C ALA A 180 -18.06 -9.99 9.81
N LYS A 181 -19.21 -10.64 10.03
CA LYS A 181 -20.39 -10.46 9.17
C LYS A 181 -21.01 -9.08 9.37
N LYS A 182 -21.06 -8.60 10.62
CA LYS A 182 -21.53 -7.26 10.96
C LYS A 182 -20.63 -6.18 10.35
N TYR A 183 -19.31 -6.32 10.47
CA TYR A 183 -18.36 -5.40 9.84
C TYR A 183 -18.52 -5.40 8.31
N ALA A 184 -18.63 -6.58 7.68
CA ALA A 184 -18.88 -6.69 6.24
C ALA A 184 -20.23 -6.10 5.78
N LYS A 185 -21.21 -5.99 6.68
CA LYS A 185 -22.47 -5.28 6.40
C LYS A 185 -22.26 -3.77 6.42
N PHE A 186 -21.43 -3.26 7.34
CA PHE A 186 -21.10 -1.83 7.40
C PHE A 186 -20.35 -1.36 6.16
N GLU A 187 -19.34 -2.10 5.69
CA GLU A 187 -18.61 -1.78 4.45
C GLU A 187 -19.48 -1.75 3.18
N ARG A 188 -20.67 -2.37 3.20
CA ARG A 188 -21.61 -2.42 2.07
C ARG A 188 -22.84 -1.54 2.27
N SER A 189 -22.88 -0.74 3.34
CA SER A 189 -24.03 0.08 3.67
C SER A 189 -24.01 1.39 2.88
N THR A 190 -25.18 1.93 2.57
CA THR A 190 -25.37 3.30 2.08
C THR A 190 -25.44 4.31 3.25
N ALA A 191 -25.58 3.83 4.48
CA ALA A 191 -25.60 4.67 5.69
C ALA A 191 -24.18 4.98 6.15
N ALA A 192 -24.02 6.12 6.84
CA ALA A 192 -22.75 6.50 7.44
C ALA A 192 -22.21 5.39 8.37
N PRO A 193 -20.88 5.19 8.43
CA PRO A 193 -20.28 4.23 9.35
C PRO A 193 -20.72 4.48 10.79
N PRO A 194 -20.84 3.44 11.62
CA PRO A 194 -21.04 3.61 13.06
C PRO A 194 -19.99 4.55 13.66
N ALA A 195 -20.43 5.38 14.60
CA ALA A 195 -19.58 6.38 15.25
C ALA A 195 -18.30 5.74 15.82
N GLY A 196 -17.18 6.43 15.63
CA GLY A 196 -15.86 6.01 16.14
C GLY A 196 -15.08 5.07 15.22
N LEU A 197 -15.71 4.27 14.35
CA LEU A 197 -14.95 3.28 13.54
C LEU A 197 -13.98 3.93 12.55
N VAL A 198 -14.40 5.04 11.92
CA VAL A 198 -13.52 5.82 11.05
C VAL A 198 -12.35 6.42 11.85
N ALA A 199 -12.60 6.87 13.08
CA ALA A 199 -11.57 7.44 13.95
C ALA A 199 -10.56 6.39 14.45
N GLU A 200 -10.98 5.14 14.67
CA GLU A 200 -10.07 4.03 14.98
C GLU A 200 -9.17 3.69 13.78
N LEU A 201 -9.73 3.61 12.57
CA LEU A 201 -8.91 3.38 11.36
C LEU A 201 -8.00 4.58 11.06
N GLN A 202 -8.43 5.81 11.34
CA GLN A 202 -7.57 6.99 11.29
C GLN A 202 -6.40 6.86 12.27
N ALA A 203 -6.64 6.39 13.50
CA ALA A 203 -5.58 6.21 14.49
C ALA A 203 -4.54 5.16 14.06
N VAL A 204 -4.96 4.12 13.32
CA VAL A 204 -4.03 3.16 12.73
C VAL A 204 -3.17 3.81 11.63
N ASP A 205 -3.77 4.59 10.73
CA ASP A 205 -2.99 5.29 9.69
C ASP A 205 -2.06 6.36 10.29
N ASP A 206 -2.50 7.09 11.31
CA ASP A 206 -1.66 8.05 12.04
C ASP A 206 -0.46 7.33 12.69
N PHE A 207 -0.69 6.17 13.32
CA PHE A 207 0.41 5.35 13.84
C PHE A 207 1.38 4.92 12.72
N ILE A 208 0.88 4.52 11.55
CA ILE A 208 1.73 4.12 10.43
C ILE A 208 2.61 5.30 9.97
N VAL A 209 2.05 6.50 9.85
CA VAL A 209 2.79 7.71 9.48
C VAL A 209 3.83 8.09 10.55
N ASP A 210 3.45 8.06 11.82
CA ASP A 210 4.36 8.41 12.91
C ASP A 210 5.50 7.39 13.04
N SER A 211 5.17 6.09 12.91
CA SER A 211 6.16 5.03 13.03
C SER A 211 7.08 4.94 11.82
N SER A 212 6.61 5.19 10.58
CA SER A 212 7.47 5.18 9.40
C SER A 212 8.59 6.21 9.51
N GLY A 213 8.28 7.41 10.03
CA GLY A 213 9.26 8.46 10.28
C GLY A 213 10.24 8.18 11.44
N GLN A 214 9.97 7.16 12.26
CA GLN A 214 10.79 6.76 13.41
C GLN A 214 11.65 5.52 13.14
N LEU A 215 11.45 4.83 12.00
CA LEU A 215 12.22 3.63 11.69
C LEU A 215 13.69 3.97 11.47
N ASP A 216 14.55 3.15 12.08
CA ASP A 216 15.98 3.22 11.86
C ASP A 216 16.30 2.92 10.39
N VAL A 217 17.12 3.80 9.80
CA VAL A 217 17.64 3.65 8.44
C VAL A 217 19.16 3.63 8.54
N THR A 218 19.76 2.53 8.08
CA THR A 218 21.23 2.39 8.02
C THR A 218 21.69 2.33 6.57
N ASP A 219 22.76 3.01 6.23
CA ASP A 219 23.33 2.95 4.89
C ASP A 219 24.39 1.85 4.79
N VAL A 220 24.24 0.94 3.82
CA VAL A 220 25.17 -0.14 3.50
C VAL A 220 25.44 -0.10 2.01
N ASP A 221 26.69 0.16 1.62
CA ASP A 221 27.14 0.19 0.22
C ASP A 221 26.26 1.07 -0.70
N GLY A 222 25.79 2.22 -0.17
CA GLY A 222 24.94 3.17 -0.90
C GLY A 222 23.45 2.84 -0.90
N VAL A 223 23.06 1.72 -0.27
CA VAL A 223 21.67 1.28 -0.13
C VAL A 223 21.15 1.53 1.28
N SER A 224 19.95 2.10 1.36
CA SER A 224 19.29 2.45 2.62
C SER A 224 18.51 1.25 3.16
N ILE A 225 18.94 0.72 4.30
CA ILE A 225 18.31 -0.42 4.97
C ILE A 225 17.33 0.09 6.02
N VAL A 226 16.04 -0.15 5.78
CA VAL A 226 14.95 0.09 6.73
C VAL A 226 14.77 -1.15 7.60
N VAL A 227 14.92 -1.00 8.91
CA VAL A 227 14.78 -2.12 9.85
C VAL A 227 13.31 -2.31 10.24
N MET A 228 12.81 -3.54 10.11
CA MET A 228 11.44 -3.97 10.39
C MET A 228 11.42 -5.03 11.49
N ILE A 229 10.40 -4.96 12.35
CA ILE A 229 10.09 -6.00 13.32
C ILE A 229 9.10 -7.00 12.71
N ASP A 230 9.45 -8.30 12.70
CA ASP A 230 8.56 -9.35 12.21
C ASP A 230 7.91 -10.22 13.31
N ASP A 231 8.29 -10.04 14.58
CA ASP A 231 7.64 -10.68 15.71
C ASP A 231 6.53 -9.81 16.34
N GLN A 232 5.42 -10.43 16.74
CA GLN A 232 4.29 -9.69 17.33
C GLN A 232 4.58 -9.23 18.76
N ALA A 233 5.26 -10.03 19.57
CA ALA A 233 5.57 -9.67 20.95
C ALA A 233 6.63 -8.58 21.01
N GLU A 234 7.60 -8.62 20.10
CA GLU A 234 8.57 -7.54 19.94
C GLU A 234 7.90 -6.24 19.49
N PHE A 235 6.99 -6.29 18.50
CA PHE A 235 6.22 -5.12 18.07
C PHE A 235 5.45 -4.50 19.24
N GLU A 236 4.81 -5.32 20.07
CA GLU A 236 4.08 -4.87 21.27
C GLU A 236 4.97 -4.20 22.32
N ARG A 237 6.20 -4.71 22.48
CA ARG A 237 7.20 -4.16 23.40
C ARG A 237 7.75 -2.82 22.90
N THR A 238 8.04 -2.73 21.60
CA THR A 238 8.63 -1.54 20.98
C THR A 238 7.61 -0.42 20.80
N TYR A 239 6.36 -0.76 20.48
CA TYR A 239 5.27 0.20 20.25
C TYR A 239 4.09 -0.03 21.20
N PRO A 240 4.26 0.22 22.52
CA PRO A 240 3.17 0.02 23.50
C PRO A 240 1.94 0.88 23.22
N GLN A 241 2.09 1.98 22.49
CA GLN A 241 1.03 2.88 22.04
C GLN A 241 0.22 2.37 20.84
N ALA A 242 0.67 1.32 20.14
CA ALA A 242 0.01 0.77 18.95
C ALA A 242 -1.26 -0.02 19.32
N ARG A 243 -2.28 0.68 19.79
CA ARG A 243 -3.50 0.13 20.36
C ARG A 243 -4.73 0.95 19.96
N THR A 244 -5.88 0.29 19.86
CA THR A 244 -7.17 0.97 19.66
C THR A 244 -7.44 1.94 20.79
N LYS A 245 -8.05 3.08 20.46
CA LYS A 245 -8.37 4.12 21.45
C LYS A 245 -9.51 3.67 22.37
N ARG A 246 -10.46 2.90 21.84
CA ARG A 246 -11.64 2.43 22.57
C ARG A 246 -11.33 1.43 23.69
N ASP A 247 -10.53 0.41 23.42
CA ASP A 247 -10.38 -0.75 24.33
C ASP A 247 -8.94 -1.27 24.48
N GLY A 248 -7.95 -0.58 23.89
CA GLY A 248 -6.55 -0.93 24.08
C GLY A 248 -6.11 -2.22 23.37
N THR A 249 -6.91 -2.71 22.42
CA THR A 249 -6.57 -3.86 21.56
C THR A 249 -5.34 -3.53 20.73
N VAL A 250 -4.33 -4.39 20.78
CA VAL A 250 -3.07 -4.21 20.03
C VAL A 250 -3.32 -4.22 18.52
N PHE A 251 -2.65 -3.32 17.82
CA PHE A 251 -2.57 -3.37 16.36
C PHE A 251 -1.81 -4.65 15.91
N PRO A 252 -2.21 -5.28 14.79
CA PRO A 252 -1.44 -6.38 14.25
C PRO A 252 -0.10 -5.87 13.74
N ARG A 253 1.00 -6.60 13.94
CA ARG A 253 2.34 -6.22 13.42
C ARG A 253 2.38 -5.89 11.93
N ARG A 254 1.40 -6.35 11.16
CA ARG A 254 1.18 -5.96 9.77
C ARG A 254 1.23 -4.44 9.58
N VAL A 255 0.69 -3.64 10.50
CA VAL A 255 0.72 -2.18 10.38
C VAL A 255 2.15 -1.63 10.41
N HIS A 256 3.06 -2.28 11.13
CA HIS A 256 4.48 -1.94 11.13
C HIS A 256 5.17 -2.32 9.83
N ARG A 257 4.80 -3.46 9.21
CA ARG A 257 5.27 -3.80 7.86
C ARG A 257 4.85 -2.75 6.83
N VAL A 258 3.65 -2.19 6.96
CA VAL A 258 3.19 -1.06 6.13
C VAL A 258 4.04 0.18 6.37
N ALA A 259 4.37 0.49 7.63
CA ALA A 259 5.24 1.61 7.95
C ALA A 259 6.65 1.46 7.34
N ALA A 260 7.23 0.25 7.40
CA ALA A 260 8.53 -0.06 6.78
C ALA A 260 8.52 0.12 5.26
N ALA A 261 7.47 -0.37 4.58
CA ALA A 261 7.32 -0.17 3.14
C ALA A 261 7.13 1.29 2.76
N ARG A 262 6.27 2.05 3.48
CA ARG A 262 6.12 3.49 3.23
C ARG A 262 7.45 4.23 3.42
N ARG A 263 8.24 3.85 4.43
CA ARG A 263 9.56 4.44 4.67
C ARG A 263 10.56 4.11 3.55
N ALA A 264 10.59 2.87 3.07
CA ALA A 264 11.43 2.47 1.94
C ALA A 264 11.05 3.25 0.68
N HIS A 265 9.75 3.36 0.41
CA HIS A 265 9.23 4.10 -0.73
C HIS A 265 9.57 5.61 -0.67
N GLU A 266 9.48 6.24 0.51
CA GLU A 266 9.91 7.64 0.69
C GLU A 266 11.40 7.85 0.35
N LEU A 267 12.26 6.87 0.63
CA LEU A 267 13.68 6.92 0.32
C LEU A 267 13.90 6.78 -1.20
N GLU A 268 13.16 5.89 -1.85
CA GLU A 268 13.18 5.66 -3.31
C GLU A 268 12.69 6.88 -4.08
N ALA A 269 11.58 7.48 -3.65
CA ALA A 269 11.07 8.73 -4.22
C ALA A 269 12.07 9.90 -4.06
N ALA A 270 12.97 9.83 -3.07
CA ALA A 270 14.06 10.78 -2.89
C ALA A 270 15.33 10.42 -3.70
N GLY A 271 15.28 9.38 -4.54
CA GLY A 271 16.37 8.94 -5.40
C GLY A 271 17.40 8.01 -4.72
N ARG A 272 17.05 7.36 -3.61
CA ARG A 272 17.91 6.40 -2.90
C ARG A 272 17.43 4.97 -3.13
N SER A 273 18.33 4.02 -3.36
CA SER A 273 17.98 2.59 -3.31
C SER A 273 17.66 2.18 -1.87
N ALA A 274 16.57 1.43 -1.66
CA ALA A 274 16.13 1.01 -0.33
C ALA A 274 15.87 -0.50 -0.24
N ARG A 275 16.12 -1.07 0.93
CA ARG A 275 15.79 -2.47 1.29
C ARG A 275 15.14 -2.52 2.66
N ILE A 276 14.32 -3.53 2.89
CA ILE A 276 13.67 -3.79 4.17
C ILE A 276 14.27 -5.05 4.75
N LEU A 277 14.86 -4.96 5.94
CA LEU A 277 15.49 -6.07 6.65
C LEU A 277 14.76 -6.31 7.98
N VAL A 278 14.69 -7.57 8.41
CA VAL A 278 14.18 -7.91 9.75
C VAL A 278 15.31 -7.80 10.75
N ALA A 279 15.07 -7.11 11.86
CA ALA A 279 16.05 -7.06 12.97
C ALA A 279 16.43 -8.49 13.40
N GLU A 280 17.73 -8.79 13.45
CA GLU A 280 18.22 -10.02 14.05
C GLU A 280 18.23 -9.87 15.58
N ASP A 281 17.73 -10.88 16.30
CA ASP A 281 17.77 -10.97 17.77
C ASP A 281 19.21 -11.08 18.33
#